data_AF-A0A2P1UJ24-F1
#
_entry.id   AF-A0A2P1UJ24-F1
#
_cell.length_a   1.000
_cell.length_b   1.000
_cell.length_c   1.000
_cell.angle_alpha   90.00
_cell.angle_beta   90.00
_cell.angle_gamma   90.00
#
_symmetry.space_group_name_H-M   'P 1'
#
loop_
_entity.id
_entity.type
_entity.pdbx_description
1 polymer ?
#
loop_
_entity_poly.entity_id
_entity_poly.type
_entity_poly.pdbx_seq_one_letter_code
_entity_poly.pdbx_strand_id
1 'polypeptide(L)'
;MQTKNSYFLDLTPLRELMLSRTFWFSLSIVFSILYSILFLQIAFGSEYSIQDDGRRSIVWMMRFSDSGLFPDDFLMNYYQWATPSALASLYKLMSVVGINAIVFNKLLPIALGLISTIYCYRVSLQILPVPLAGFISTLFLNQNLWLKDDLGSGTPRGFLNPLFWPLSITYFALSRFLVYSL
;
A
#
# COMPACT_ATOMS: atom_id res chain seq x y z
N MET A 1 -37.44 -49.81 -14.31
CA MET A 1 -36.55 -49.75 -13.14
C MET A 1 -35.92 -48.37 -13.11
N GLN A 2 -36.36 -47.55 -12.16
CA GLN A 2 -35.91 -46.19 -11.93
C GLN A 2 -34.72 -46.24 -10.95
N THR A 3 -33.60 -45.58 -11.27
CA THR A 3 -32.46 -45.18 -10.40
C THR A 3 -31.26 -44.98 -11.34
N LYS A 4 -30.55 -43.86 -11.41
CA LYS A 4 -30.16 -42.90 -10.38
C LYS A 4 -29.80 -41.60 -11.14
N ASN A 5 -30.56 -40.51 -10.95
CA ASN A 5 -30.08 -39.19 -11.34
C ASN A 5 -28.95 -38.83 -10.36
N SER A 6 -27.71 -39.14 -10.75
CA SER A 6 -26.54 -38.61 -10.08
C SER A 6 -26.49 -37.12 -10.42
N TYR A 7 -26.96 -36.28 -9.50
CA TYR A 7 -26.66 -34.85 -9.46
C TYR A 7 -25.15 -34.69 -9.21
N PHE A 8 -24.34 -35.03 -10.21
CA PHE A 8 -22.92 -34.74 -10.17
C PHE A 8 -22.82 -33.22 -10.33
N LEU A 9 -22.50 -32.53 -9.24
CA LEU A 9 -22.24 -31.09 -9.27
C LEU A 9 -21.14 -30.85 -10.29
N ASP A 10 -21.46 -30.13 -11.36
CA ASP A 10 -20.46 -29.71 -12.34
C ASP A 10 -19.55 -28.67 -11.68
N LEU A 11 -18.33 -29.10 -11.32
CA LEU A 11 -17.32 -28.26 -10.67
C LEU A 11 -16.42 -27.55 -11.68
N THR A 12 -16.65 -27.71 -12.99
CA THR A 12 -15.84 -27.03 -14.02
C THR A 12 -15.80 -25.51 -13.85
N PRO A 13 -16.89 -24.79 -13.51
CA PRO A 13 -16.85 -23.34 -13.33
C PRO A 13 -16.02 -22.92 -12.12
N LEU A 14 -16.09 -23.69 -11.03
CA LEU A 14 -15.29 -23.47 -9.82
C LEU A 14 -13.80 -23.65 -10.12
N ARG A 15 -13.45 -24.69 -10.89
CA ARG A 15 -12.07 -24.95 -11.29
C ARG A 15 -11.51 -23.82 -12.16
N GLU A 16 -12.29 -23.32 -13.11
CA GLU A 16 -11.90 -22.18 -13.94
C GLU A 16 -11.68 -20.92 -13.11
N LEU A 17 -12.57 -20.65 -12.15
CA LEU A 17 -12.42 -19.53 -11.22
C LEU A 17 -11.14 -19.66 -10.36
N MET A 18 -10.86 -20.85 -9.84
CA MET A 18 -9.66 -21.10 -9.02
C MET A 18 -8.35 -20.90 -9.80
N LEU A 19 -8.37 -21.15 -11.12
CA LEU A 19 -7.21 -20.96 -12.01
C LEU A 19 -7.12 -19.54 -12.59
N SER A 20 -8.17 -18.73 -12.46
CA SER A 20 -8.24 -17.39 -13.04
C SER A 20 -7.37 -16.37 -12.29
N ARG A 21 -6.20 -16.05 -12.85
CA ARG A 21 -5.31 -15.00 -12.32
C ARG A 21 -5.99 -13.64 -12.20
N THR A 22 -6.79 -13.27 -13.21
CA THR A 22 -7.48 -11.98 -13.23
C THR A 22 -8.48 -11.87 -12.09
N PHE A 23 -9.26 -12.92 -11.84
CA PHE A 23 -10.23 -12.93 -10.75
C PHE A 23 -9.56 -12.71 -9.39
N TRP A 24 -8.54 -13.51 -9.08
CA TRP A 24 -7.84 -13.43 -7.80
C TRP A 24 -7.07 -12.12 -7.62
N PHE A 25 -6.47 -11.60 -8.69
CA PHE A 25 -5.83 -10.29 -8.66
C PHE A 25 -6.84 -9.16 -8.41
N SER A 26 -7.98 -9.16 -9.11
CA SER A 26 -9.06 -8.20 -8.87
C SER A 26 -9.54 -8.26 -7.43
N LEU A 27 -9.69 -9.47 -6.87
CA LEU A 27 -10.10 -9.64 -5.48
C LEU A 27 -9.06 -9.07 -4.50
N SER A 28 -7.76 -9.27 -4.74
CA SER A 28 -6.69 -8.63 -3.95
C SER A 28 -6.78 -7.11 -3.94
N ILE A 29 -7.05 -6.50 -5.11
CA ILE A 29 -7.19 -5.05 -5.24
C ILE A 29 -8.44 -4.57 -4.49
N VAL A 30 -9.57 -5.27 -4.61
CA VAL A 30 -10.79 -4.94 -3.86
C VAL A 30 -10.52 -4.91 -2.36
N PHE A 31 -9.86 -5.93 -1.82
CA PHE A 31 -9.53 -5.96 -0.39
C PHE A 31 -8.59 -4.82 0.02
N SER A 32 -7.58 -4.51 -0.78
CA SER A 32 -6.69 -3.36 -0.52
C SER A 32 -7.44 -2.03 -0.48
N ILE A 33 -8.39 -1.83 -1.41
CA ILE A 33 -9.27 -0.66 -1.43
C ILE A 33 -10.17 -0.64 -0.19
N LEU A 34 -10.76 -1.78 0.21
CA LEU A 34 -11.61 -1.85 1.41
C LEU A 34 -10.85 -1.43 2.67
N TYR A 35 -9.64 -1.95 2.88
CA TYR A 35 -8.80 -1.49 4.00
C TYR A 35 -8.45 -0.01 3.92
N SER A 36 -8.16 0.50 2.71
CA SER A 36 -7.88 1.92 2.49
C SER A 36 -9.08 2.81 2.84
N ILE A 37 -10.30 2.38 2.52
CA ILE A 37 -11.54 3.08 2.87
C ILE A 37 -11.73 3.11 4.39
N LEU A 38 -11.53 1.98 5.07
CA LEU A 38 -11.61 1.92 6.54
C LEU A 38 -10.61 2.87 7.20
N PHE A 39 -9.37 2.90 6.70
CA PHE A 39 -8.37 3.86 7.15
C PHE A 39 -8.80 5.31 6.91
N LEU A 40 -9.30 5.63 5.71
CA LEU A 40 -9.77 6.97 5.37
C LEU A 40 -10.90 7.46 6.28
N GLN A 41 -11.83 6.57 6.65
CA GLN A 41 -12.91 6.91 7.60
C GLN A 41 -12.34 7.38 8.94
N ILE A 42 -11.25 6.78 9.42
CA ILE A 42 -10.57 7.16 10.67
C ILE A 42 -9.75 8.44 10.45
N ALA A 43 -8.99 8.51 9.35
CA ALA A 43 -8.11 9.63 9.03
C ALA A 43 -8.88 10.94 8.78
N PHE A 44 -10.08 10.86 8.21
CA PHE A 44 -10.96 12.01 7.95
C PHE A 44 -12.09 12.17 8.97
N GLY A 45 -12.16 11.32 10.00
CA GLY A 45 -13.17 11.44 11.06
C GLY A 45 -13.08 12.73 11.88
N SER A 46 -11.92 13.40 11.86
CA SER A 46 -11.72 14.74 12.41
C SER A 46 -10.67 15.49 11.60
N GLU A 47 -10.82 16.82 11.53
CA GLU A 47 -9.83 17.73 10.91
C GLU A 47 -8.45 17.53 11.53
N TYR A 48 -8.40 17.39 12.86
CA TYR A 48 -7.18 17.21 13.64
C TYR A 48 -6.75 15.76 13.80
N SER A 49 -7.42 14.81 13.12
CA SER A 49 -6.99 13.42 13.07
C SER A 49 -5.71 13.33 12.25
N ILE A 50 -4.58 13.40 12.93
CA ILE A 50 -3.23 13.22 12.39
C ILE A 50 -2.57 12.16 13.25
N GLN A 51 -1.99 11.16 12.61
CA GLN A 51 -1.26 10.12 13.31
C GLN A 51 -0.03 10.67 14.02
N ASP A 52 0.33 10.10 15.17
CA ASP A 52 1.37 10.63 16.06
C ASP A 52 2.73 10.85 15.38
N ASP A 53 3.12 9.96 14.47
CA ASP A 53 4.37 10.11 13.70
C ASP A 53 4.28 11.19 12.61
N GLY A 54 3.10 11.34 12.00
CA GLY A 54 2.83 12.42 11.04
C GLY A 54 2.84 13.80 11.70
N ARG A 55 2.35 13.92 12.95
CA ARG A 55 2.39 15.19 13.71
C ARG A 55 3.80 15.74 13.89
N ARG A 56 4.79 14.86 13.96
CA ARG A 56 6.19 15.26 14.15
C ARG A 56 6.92 15.48 12.82
N SER A 57 6.72 14.57 11.87
CA SER A 57 7.52 14.53 10.65
C SER A 57 6.99 15.36 9.48
N ILE A 58 5.70 15.72 9.49
CA ILE A 58 5.02 16.31 8.32
C ILE A 58 4.54 17.74 8.59
N VAL A 59 4.31 18.11 9.84
CA VAL A 59 3.80 19.43 10.22
C VAL A 59 4.66 20.58 9.67
N TRP A 60 5.99 20.45 9.68
CA TRP A 60 6.89 21.46 9.09
C TRP A 60 6.65 21.68 7.59
N MET A 61 6.15 20.67 6.86
CA MET A 61 5.90 20.75 5.42
C MET A 61 4.71 21.66 5.08
N MET A 62 3.91 22.08 6.05
CA MET A 62 2.92 23.15 5.84
C MET A 62 3.58 24.47 5.40
N ARG A 63 4.87 24.66 5.68
CA ARG A 63 5.69 25.76 5.15
C ARG A 63 5.71 25.86 3.62
N PHE A 64 5.38 24.77 2.91
CA PHE A 64 5.28 24.81 1.45
C PHE A 64 4.07 25.62 0.96
N SER A 65 2.98 25.64 1.73
CA SER A 65 1.79 26.43 1.42
C SER A 65 1.87 27.84 2.02
N ASP A 66 2.45 27.97 3.23
CA ASP A 66 2.67 29.26 3.88
C ASP A 66 4.05 29.29 4.54
N SER A 67 5.00 30.00 3.90
CA SER A 67 6.37 30.11 4.39
C SER A 67 6.50 30.85 5.73
N GLY A 68 5.46 31.56 6.17
CA GLY A 68 5.42 32.25 7.46
C GLY A 68 5.15 31.33 8.65
N LEU A 69 4.82 30.06 8.43
CA LEU A 69 4.53 29.12 9.50
C LEU A 69 5.78 28.63 10.23
N PHE A 70 5.69 28.61 11.57
CA PHE A 70 6.74 28.17 12.49
C PHE A 70 8.05 28.98 12.36
N PRO A 71 8.02 30.32 12.41
CA PRO A 71 9.25 31.10 12.37
C PRO A 71 10.11 30.74 13.60
N ASP A 72 11.39 30.50 13.36
CA ASP A 72 12.39 30.19 14.40
C ASP A 72 12.08 28.97 15.31
N ASP A 73 11.18 28.07 14.90
CA ASP A 73 10.88 26.86 15.65
C ASP A 73 12.00 25.82 15.49
N PHE A 74 12.71 25.55 16.60
CA PHE A 74 13.82 24.60 16.66
C PHE A 74 13.42 23.18 16.23
N LEU A 75 12.25 22.71 16.68
CA LEU A 75 11.78 21.36 16.40
C LEU A 75 11.44 21.19 14.92
N MET A 76 10.76 22.18 14.33
CA MET A 76 10.41 22.16 12.90
C MET A 76 11.66 22.24 12.02
N ASN A 77 12.67 23.02 12.42
CA ASN A 77 13.94 23.08 11.70
C ASN A 77 14.73 21.76 11.78
N TYR A 78 14.71 21.10 12.94
CA TYR A 78 15.29 19.77 13.09
C TYR A 78 14.61 18.73 12.17
N TYR A 79 13.28 18.67 12.17
CA TYR A 79 12.57 17.71 11.31
C TYR A 79 12.70 18.03 9.82
N GLN A 80 12.77 19.31 9.45
CA GLN A 80 13.08 19.71 8.08
C GLN A 80 14.45 19.20 7.64
N TRP A 81 15.47 19.32 8.49
CA TRP A 81 16.81 18.80 8.21
C TRP A 81 16.87 17.27 8.18
N ALA A 82 16.18 16.60 9.11
CA ALA A 82 16.17 15.14 9.21
C ALA A 82 15.34 14.44 8.12
N THR A 83 14.45 15.16 7.45
CA THR A 83 13.56 14.58 6.44
C THR A 83 14.32 14.29 5.14
N PRO A 84 14.19 13.08 4.57
CA PRO A 84 14.75 12.78 3.25
C PRO A 84 14.24 13.74 2.17
N SER A 85 15.16 14.30 1.38
CA SER A 85 14.83 15.30 0.34
C SER A 85 13.83 14.79 -0.70
N ALA A 86 13.86 13.50 -1.02
CA ALA A 86 12.90 12.87 -1.92
C ALA A 86 11.45 12.94 -1.39
N LEU A 87 11.26 12.68 -0.09
CA LEU A 87 9.94 12.80 0.55
C LEU A 87 9.47 14.25 0.57
N ALA A 88 10.35 15.16 1.00
CA ALA A 88 10.04 16.59 1.02
C ALA A 88 9.65 17.13 -0.37
N SER A 89 10.34 16.67 -1.42
CA SER A 89 10.05 17.06 -2.81
C SER A 89 8.67 16.57 -3.27
N LEU A 90 8.29 15.34 -2.89
CA LEU A 90 6.96 14.81 -3.19
C LEU A 90 5.86 15.66 -2.56
N TYR A 91 5.99 16.01 -1.29
CA TYR A 91 5.03 16.88 -0.59
C TYR A 91 5.00 18.30 -1.18
N LYS A 92 6.16 18.84 -1.56
CA LYS A 92 6.26 20.14 -2.23
C LYS A 92 5.53 20.15 -3.58
N LEU A 93 5.69 19.10 -4.39
CA LEU A 93 4.98 18.97 -5.67
C LEU A 93 3.46 18.98 -5.46
N MET A 94 2.97 18.27 -4.45
CA MET A 94 1.54 18.23 -4.13
C MET A 94 1.03 19.58 -3.65
N SER A 95 1.83 20.31 -2.88
CA SER A 95 1.53 21.68 -2.46
C SER A 95 1.42 22.65 -3.64
N VAL A 96 2.26 22.52 -4.68
CA VAL A 96 2.15 23.33 -5.92
C VAL A 96 0.81 23.09 -6.64
N VAL A 97 0.25 21.88 -6.57
CA VAL A 97 -1.06 21.53 -7.15
C VAL A 97 -2.22 21.93 -6.22
N GLY A 98 -1.92 22.57 -5.07
CA GLY A 98 -2.92 23.05 -4.11
C GLY A 98 -3.34 22.02 -3.07
N ILE A 99 -2.66 20.86 -2.97
CA ILE A 99 -2.95 19.84 -1.96
C ILE A 99 -2.13 20.13 -0.70
N ASN A 100 -2.81 20.37 0.42
CA ASN A 100 -2.16 20.57 1.72
C ASN A 100 -1.38 19.31 2.15
N ALA A 101 -0.20 19.49 2.75
CA ALA A 101 0.65 18.41 3.26
C ALA A 101 -0.10 17.41 4.16
N ILE A 102 -0.98 17.88 5.06
CA ILE A 102 -1.79 17.01 5.94
C ILE A 102 -2.75 16.15 5.12
N VAL A 103 -3.42 16.75 4.14
CA VAL A 103 -4.37 16.03 3.28
C VAL A 103 -3.63 14.99 2.43
N PHE A 104 -2.50 15.39 1.83
CA PHE A 104 -1.66 14.47 1.08
C PHE A 104 -1.17 13.31 1.94
N ASN A 105 -0.79 13.57 3.19
CA ASN A 105 -0.38 12.51 4.13
C ASN A 105 -1.50 11.49 4.42
N LYS A 106 -2.76 11.91 4.42
CA LYS A 106 -3.89 10.98 4.60
C LYS A 106 -4.14 10.13 3.35
N LEU A 107 -3.80 10.64 2.17
CA LEU A 107 -4.04 9.95 0.89
C LEU A 107 -2.89 9.04 0.47
N LEU A 108 -1.65 9.43 0.80
CA LEU A 108 -0.43 8.73 0.43
C LEU A 108 -0.41 7.24 0.85
N PRO A 109 -0.83 6.86 2.07
CA PRO A 109 -0.90 5.46 2.51
C PRO A 109 -1.70 4.55 1.58
N ILE A 110 -2.72 5.08 0.88
CA ILE A 110 -3.57 4.33 -0.04
C ILE A 110 -2.77 3.90 -1.27
N ALA A 111 -2.06 4.86 -1.88
CA ALA A 111 -1.22 4.57 -3.04
C ALA A 111 -0.13 3.55 -2.66
N LEU A 112 0.47 3.71 -1.49
CA LEU A 112 1.48 2.80 -0.96
C LEU A 112 0.91 1.39 -0.69
N GLY A 113 -0.30 1.29 -0.12
CA GLY A 113 -0.99 0.01 0.12
C GLY A 113 -1.35 -0.74 -1.18
N LEU A 114 -1.84 -0.01 -2.19
CA LEU A 114 -2.14 -0.57 -3.51
C LEU A 114 -0.88 -1.07 -4.23
N ILE A 115 0.18 -0.26 -4.24
CA ILE A 115 1.46 -0.64 -4.84
C ILE A 115 2.02 -1.89 -4.16
N SER A 116 1.98 -1.94 -2.83
CA SER A 116 2.42 -3.11 -2.04
C SER A 116 1.62 -4.36 -2.42
N THR A 117 0.31 -4.23 -2.58
CA THR A 117 -0.59 -5.32 -2.97
C THR A 117 -0.24 -5.87 -4.36
N ILE A 118 -0.03 -4.99 -5.34
CA ILE A 118 0.31 -5.37 -6.71
C ILE A 118 1.62 -6.17 -6.75
N TYR A 119 2.67 -5.66 -6.09
CA TYR A 119 3.95 -6.34 -6.08
C TYR A 119 3.91 -7.65 -5.28
N CYS A 120 3.22 -7.69 -4.15
CA CYS A 120 3.06 -8.92 -3.37
C CYS A 120 2.37 -10.03 -4.16
N TYR A 121 1.29 -9.70 -4.89
CA TYR A 121 0.62 -10.66 -5.75
C TYR A 121 1.55 -11.23 -6.82
N ARG A 122 2.31 -10.35 -7.50
CA ARG A 122 3.24 -10.73 -8.57
C ARG A 122 4.39 -11.59 -8.06
N VAL A 123 4.98 -11.26 -6.91
CA VAL A 123 6.06 -12.04 -6.28
C VAL A 123 5.54 -13.41 -5.85
N SER A 124 4.36 -13.46 -5.23
CA SER A 124 3.75 -14.71 -4.80
C SER A 124 3.54 -15.66 -5.98
N LEU A 125 3.09 -15.15 -7.13
CA LEU A 125 2.97 -15.92 -8.37
C LEU A 125 4.29 -16.41 -8.96
N GLN A 126 5.40 -15.72 -8.73
CA GLN A 126 6.72 -16.17 -9.18
C GLN A 126 7.28 -17.30 -8.31
N ILE A 127 6.99 -17.27 -7.01
CA ILE A 127 7.42 -18.30 -6.06
C ILE A 127 6.53 -19.54 -6.19
N LEU A 128 5.21 -19.34 -6.23
CA LEU A 128 4.21 -20.39 -6.36
C LEU A 128 3.16 -19.94 -7.38
N PRO A 129 3.11 -20.51 -8.60
CA PRO A 129 2.24 -20.05 -9.69
C PRO A 129 0.76 -20.43 -9.50
N VAL A 130 0.25 -20.31 -8.28
CA VAL A 130 -1.13 -20.58 -7.86
C VAL A 130 -1.81 -19.23 -7.55
N PRO A 131 -2.84 -18.81 -8.32
CA PRO A 131 -3.53 -17.52 -8.13
C PRO A 131 -4.07 -17.28 -6.71
N LEU A 132 -4.61 -18.33 -6.09
CA LEU A 132 -5.10 -18.31 -4.71
C LEU A 132 -3.98 -17.99 -3.71
N ALA A 133 -2.76 -18.50 -3.92
CA ALA A 133 -1.63 -18.20 -3.05
C ALA A 133 -1.28 -16.71 -3.11
N GLY A 134 -1.30 -16.11 -4.30
CA GLY A 134 -1.16 -14.66 -4.49
C GLY A 134 -2.19 -13.87 -3.71
N PHE A 135 -3.46 -14.26 -3.79
CA PHE A 135 -4.53 -13.60 -3.04
C PHE A 135 -4.33 -13.69 -1.53
N ILE A 136 -4.08 -14.89 -1.00
CA ILE A 136 -3.87 -15.11 0.44
C ILE A 136 -2.67 -14.30 0.94
N SER A 137 -1.55 -14.28 0.20
CA SER A 137 -0.38 -13.45 0.54
C SER A 137 -0.76 -11.97 0.63
N THR A 138 -1.50 -11.45 -0.35
CA THR A 138 -1.92 -10.05 -0.33
C THR A 138 -2.90 -9.72 0.80
N LEU A 139 -3.75 -10.67 1.19
CA LEU A 139 -4.69 -10.49 2.29
C LEU A 139 -3.95 -10.32 3.62
N PHE A 140 -3.01 -11.23 3.91
CA PHE A 140 -2.16 -11.14 5.11
C PHE A 140 -1.28 -9.88 5.09
N LEU A 141 -0.75 -9.51 3.92
CA LEU A 141 0.03 -8.29 3.78
C LEU A 141 -0.81 -7.06 4.12
N ASN A 142 -1.98 -6.89 3.49
CA ASN A 142 -2.86 -5.75 3.77
C ASN A 142 -3.24 -5.72 5.25
N GLN A 143 -3.65 -6.86 5.82
CA GLN A 143 -3.95 -6.93 7.25
C GLN A 143 -2.75 -6.49 8.10
N ASN A 144 -1.52 -6.93 7.81
CA ASN A 144 -0.33 -6.52 8.56
C ASN A 144 0.00 -5.02 8.39
N LEU A 145 -0.11 -4.51 7.17
CA LEU A 145 0.19 -3.12 6.84
C LEU A 145 -0.76 -2.15 7.53
N TRP A 146 -2.06 -2.47 7.57
CA TRP A 146 -3.08 -1.60 8.14
C TRP A 146 -3.28 -1.79 9.65
N LEU A 147 -2.80 -2.91 10.23
CA LEU A 147 -2.74 -3.08 11.68
C LEU A 147 -1.55 -2.39 12.32
N LYS A 148 -0.46 -2.18 11.57
CA LYS A 148 0.70 -1.43 12.03
C LYS A 148 0.52 0.05 11.74
N ASP A 149 0.98 0.88 12.66
CA ASP A 149 0.96 2.33 12.52
C ASP A 149 1.91 2.87 11.43
N ASP A 150 2.80 2.04 10.89
CA ASP A 150 3.84 2.48 9.96
C ASP A 150 3.28 3.03 8.64
N LEU A 151 2.31 2.34 8.01
CA LEU A 151 1.80 2.73 6.69
C LEU A 151 0.96 4.00 6.75
N GLY A 152 0.05 4.09 7.73
CA GLY A 152 -0.85 5.23 7.90
C GLY A 152 -0.12 6.55 8.14
N SER A 153 1.14 6.48 8.59
CA SER A 153 1.88 7.64 9.07
C SER A 153 2.37 8.54 7.94
N GLY A 154 2.46 7.99 6.73
CA GLY A 154 3.02 8.61 5.52
C GLY A 154 4.43 9.17 5.69
N THR A 155 5.14 8.70 6.73
CA THR A 155 6.56 8.98 7.00
C THR A 155 7.46 8.11 6.13
N PRO A 156 8.79 8.35 6.06
CA PRO A 156 9.70 7.49 5.33
C PRO A 156 9.59 6.00 5.69
N ARG A 157 9.13 5.66 6.90
CA ARG A 157 8.88 4.27 7.32
C ARG A 157 7.74 3.61 6.56
N GLY A 158 6.67 4.35 6.26
CA GLY A 158 5.57 3.85 5.43
C GLY A 158 6.01 3.49 4.01
N PHE A 159 7.10 4.09 3.52
CA PHE A 159 7.71 3.75 2.23
C PHE A 159 8.55 2.46 2.29
N LEU A 160 8.97 1.99 3.47
CA LEU A 160 9.81 0.80 3.57
C LEU A 160 9.11 -0.44 3.01
N ASN A 161 7.83 -0.65 3.33
CA ASN A 161 7.07 -1.82 2.87
C ASN A 161 6.84 -1.86 1.33
N PRO A 162 6.31 -0.80 0.69
CA PRO A 162 6.10 -0.75 -0.77
C PRO A 162 7.36 -0.54 -1.59
N LEU A 163 8.33 0.25 -1.11
CA LEU A 163 9.45 0.76 -1.92
C LEU A 163 10.81 0.17 -1.57
N PHE A 164 11.02 -0.37 -0.37
CA PHE A 164 12.33 -0.89 0.03
C PHE A 164 12.32 -2.38 0.39
N TRP A 165 12.76 -3.15 -0.62
CA TRP A 165 13.76 -4.22 -0.51
C TRP A 165 13.32 -5.70 -0.60
N PRO A 166 12.17 -6.19 -0.09
CA PRO A 166 11.78 -7.57 -0.36
C PRO A 166 11.08 -7.69 -1.71
N LEU A 167 10.00 -6.97 -1.99
CA LEU A 167 9.08 -7.36 -3.08
C LEU A 167 9.57 -7.00 -4.49
N SER A 168 10.00 -5.76 -4.73
CA SER A 168 10.50 -5.37 -6.05
C SER A 168 11.81 -6.07 -6.40
N ILE A 169 12.72 -6.23 -5.43
CA ILE A 169 14.01 -6.86 -5.65
C ILE A 169 13.88 -8.37 -5.71
N THR A 170 13.05 -9.02 -4.89
CA THR A 170 12.75 -10.44 -5.11
C THR A 170 12.08 -10.63 -6.46
N TYR A 171 11.13 -9.76 -6.86
CA TYR A 171 10.52 -9.85 -8.18
C TYR A 171 11.55 -9.81 -9.31
N PHE A 172 12.44 -8.82 -9.29
CA PHE A 172 13.49 -8.67 -10.31
C PHE A 172 14.56 -9.76 -10.20
N ALA A 173 14.99 -10.15 -9.00
CA ALA A 173 15.98 -11.20 -8.77
C ALA A 173 15.47 -12.58 -9.18
N LEU A 174 14.24 -12.96 -8.81
CA LEU A 174 13.58 -14.20 -9.24
C LEU A 174 13.38 -14.22 -10.75
N SER A 175 12.90 -13.11 -11.34
CA SER A 175 12.72 -13.03 -12.80
C SER A 175 14.03 -13.23 -13.56
N ARG A 176 15.16 -12.80 -13.00
CA ARG A 176 16.48 -12.97 -13.60
C ARG A 176 17.03 -14.37 -13.36
N PHE A 177 16.84 -14.95 -12.18
CA PHE A 177 17.30 -16.30 -11.86
C PHE A 177 16.63 -17.38 -12.73
N LEU A 178 15.30 -17.29 -12.93
CA LEU A 178 14.54 -18.22 -13.78
C LEU A 178 14.95 -18.21 -15.25
N VAL A 179 15.42 -17.05 -15.76
CA VAL A 179 15.89 -16.90 -17.14
C VAL A 179 17.26 -17.54 -17.37
N TYR A 180 18.11 -17.65 -16.34
CA TYR A 180 19.44 -18.29 -16.45
C TYR A 180 19.43 -19.80 -16.14
N SER A 181 18.33 -20.33 -15.59
CA SER A 181 18.16 -21.75 -15.26
C SER A 181 17.45 -22.58 -16.35
N LEU A 182 17.14 -21.96 -17.50
CA LEU A 182 16.57 -22.57 -18.71
C LEU A 182 17.60 -22.54 -19.84
#